data_AF-A0A101G586-F1
#
_entry.id   AF-A0A101G586-F1
#
_cell.length_a   1.000
_cell.length_b   1.000
_cell.length_c   1.000
_cell.angle_alpha   90.00
_cell.angle_beta   90.00
_cell.angle_gamma   90.00
#
_symmetry.space_group_name_H-M   'P 1'
#
loop_
_entity.id
_entity.type
_entity.pdbx_description
1 polymer ?
#
loop_
_entity_poly.entity_id
_entity_poly.type
_entity_poly.pdbx_seq_one_letter_code
_entity_poly.pdbx_strand_id
1 'polypeptide(L)'
;MRPLFIDIETYSDTDLAKSGVYRYSESSGFEVLLFGYSIDGGAVRVIDLASGETLPDEIRKALTDDNVTKWAHNAQFERVCLSRYLGKRLEPVSWRCTMVWSAYLGLPLSLEGSAIVTGAEKQKLAEGKELIRYFSVPCKPTKANGGRTRNVPTDAPDKWEHFKAYNARDVEAEMAVAKRLSKFPVPEDEWQNYTLDQEINDRGIRLDMDLVRKAIRCDERSREELTRAMRELTDLENPNSITQMKSWLAKNGLDTDTLGKAAVRELLKTAPENLGEVLALRQDLAKSSVKKYTGGIKGTPY
;
A
#
# COMPACT_ATOMS: atom_id res chain seq x y z
N MET A 1 2.29 31.97 7.09
CA MET A 1 2.68 30.74 6.38
C MET A 1 1.70 30.55 5.23
N ARG A 2 2.17 30.41 3.99
CA ARG A 2 1.39 30.20 2.77
C ARG A 2 1.37 28.68 2.45
N PRO A 3 2.47 28.01 2.05
CA PRO A 3 2.55 26.55 2.05
C PRO A 3 3.50 25.96 3.11
N LEU A 4 3.15 24.78 3.62
CA LEU A 4 4.03 23.88 4.38
C LEU A 4 4.26 22.62 3.54
N PHE A 5 5.47 22.38 3.07
CA PHE A 5 5.85 21.12 2.41
C PHE A 5 6.29 20.12 3.46
N ILE A 6 5.86 18.86 3.32
CA ILE A 6 6.00 17.82 4.34
C ILE A 6 6.38 16.51 3.69
N ASP A 7 7.34 15.82 4.30
CA ASP A 7 7.60 14.41 4.07
C ASP A 7 7.85 13.73 5.42
N ILE A 8 7.34 12.52 5.62
CA ILE A 8 7.53 11.79 6.88
C ILE A 8 8.08 10.39 6.62
N GLU A 9 8.95 9.97 7.53
CA GLU A 9 9.33 8.57 7.63
C GLU A 9 8.60 7.94 8.79
N THR A 10 8.14 6.70 8.63
CA THR A 10 7.32 6.01 9.63
C THR A 10 7.80 4.59 9.84
N TYR A 11 7.38 3.99 10.95
CA TYR A 11 7.50 2.56 11.20
C TYR A 11 6.11 2.00 11.56
N SER A 12 5.84 0.76 11.16
CA SER A 12 4.73 -0.03 11.69
C SER A 12 5.10 -1.51 11.63
N ASP A 13 4.55 -2.29 12.55
CA ASP A 13 4.61 -3.76 12.48
C ASP A 13 3.63 -4.35 11.45
N THR A 14 2.80 -3.50 10.85
CA THR A 14 1.80 -3.85 9.84
C THR A 14 2.33 -3.54 8.43
N ASP A 15 2.09 -4.45 7.48
CA ASP A 15 2.52 -4.30 6.08
C ASP A 15 1.61 -3.33 5.32
N LEU A 16 2.12 -2.14 5.02
CA LEU A 16 1.39 -1.07 4.33
C LEU A 16 0.74 -1.52 3.01
N ALA A 17 1.47 -2.29 2.19
CA ALA A 17 0.99 -2.72 0.88
C ALA A 17 -0.17 -3.72 0.98
N LYS A 18 -0.27 -4.45 2.09
CA LYS A 18 -1.35 -5.41 2.35
C LYS A 18 -2.52 -4.82 3.13
N SER A 19 -2.28 -3.80 3.95
CA SER A 19 -3.28 -3.28 4.89
C SER A 19 -3.88 -1.93 4.49
N GLY A 20 -3.18 -1.16 3.66
CA GLY A 20 -3.48 0.26 3.45
C GLY A 20 -3.05 1.14 4.63
N VAL A 21 -3.06 2.46 4.42
CA VAL A 21 -2.51 3.44 5.37
C VAL A 21 -3.27 3.52 6.69
N TYR A 22 -4.60 3.38 6.67
CA TYR A 22 -5.42 3.47 7.88
C TYR A 22 -5.01 2.39 8.90
N ARG A 23 -5.11 1.10 8.52
CA ARG A 23 -4.63 -0.03 9.33
C ARG A 23 -3.16 0.07 9.70
N TYR A 24 -2.32 0.52 8.76
CA TYR A 24 -0.89 0.70 8.99
C TYR A 24 -0.61 1.66 10.14
N SER A 25 -1.27 2.81 10.15
CA SER A 25 -1.14 3.85 11.19
C SER A 25 -1.86 3.50 12.49
N GLU A 26 -2.92 2.69 12.45
CA GLU A 26 -3.68 2.27 13.63
C GLU A 26 -2.94 1.26 14.51
N SER A 27 -1.89 0.62 14.00
CA SER A 27 -1.08 -0.33 14.77
C SER A 27 -0.59 0.30 16.09
N SER A 28 -0.57 -0.50 17.15
CA SER A 28 0.07 -0.14 18.41
C SER A 28 1.59 0.06 18.28
N GLY A 29 2.21 -0.53 17.27
CA GLY A 29 3.62 -0.36 16.96
C GLY A 29 3.90 0.76 15.95
N PHE A 30 2.89 1.54 15.54
CA PHE A 30 3.10 2.63 14.59
C PHE A 30 3.82 3.82 15.23
N GLU A 31 4.82 4.36 14.53
CA GLU A 31 5.58 5.54 14.94
C GLU A 31 5.88 6.44 13.73
N VAL A 32 5.81 7.76 13.92
CA VAL A 32 6.43 8.72 13.00
C VAL A 32 7.88 8.90 13.45
N LEU A 33 8.80 8.55 12.58
CA LEU A 33 10.22 8.47 12.82
C LEU A 33 10.94 9.79 12.56
N LEU A 34 10.72 10.35 11.37
CA LEU A 34 11.30 11.61 10.90
C LEU A 34 10.20 12.50 10.34
N PHE A 35 10.36 13.81 10.53
CA PHE A 35 9.47 14.81 9.95
C PHE A 35 10.30 15.87 9.22
N GLY A 36 10.32 15.75 7.90
CA GLY A 36 10.94 16.69 6.99
C GLY A 36 9.93 17.76 6.61
N TYR A 37 10.35 19.03 6.64
CA TYR A 37 9.45 20.12 6.26
C TYR A 37 10.17 21.33 5.69
N SER A 38 9.43 22.11 4.91
CA SER A 38 9.81 23.46 4.50
C SER A 38 8.65 24.44 4.66
N ILE A 39 8.93 25.56 5.33
CA ILE A 39 8.01 26.67 5.49
C ILE A 39 8.19 27.60 4.29
N ASP A 40 7.08 27.90 3.60
CA ASP A 40 7.04 28.90 2.51
C ASP A 40 8.03 28.63 1.36
N GLY A 41 8.41 27.36 1.16
CA GLY A 41 9.40 26.96 0.17
C GLY A 41 10.84 27.35 0.53
N GLY A 42 11.10 27.66 1.80
CA GLY A 42 12.41 27.97 2.35
C GLY A 42 13.30 26.74 2.58
N ALA A 43 14.28 26.89 3.47
CA ALA A 43 15.21 25.82 3.81
C ALA A 43 14.48 24.64 4.46
N VAL A 44 14.81 23.42 4.00
CA VAL A 44 14.28 22.19 4.59
C VAL A 44 14.92 21.94 5.95
N ARG A 45 14.10 21.47 6.89
CA ARG A 45 14.51 21.00 8.21
C ARG A 45 13.95 19.60 8.43
N VAL A 46 14.68 18.76 9.16
CA VAL A 46 14.24 17.42 9.56
C VAL A 46 14.22 17.35 11.08
N ILE A 47 13.13 16.82 11.62
CA ILE A 47 12.95 16.59 13.05
C ILE A 47 13.09 15.09 13.32
N ASP A 48 13.99 14.74 14.21
CA ASP A 48 14.32 13.38 14.61
C ASP A 48 13.41 12.91 15.76
N LEU A 49 12.15 12.63 15.42
CA LEU A 49 11.12 12.23 16.39
C LEU A 49 11.48 10.91 17.09
N ALA A 50 12.07 9.95 16.36
CA ALA A 50 12.51 8.68 16.93
C ALA A 50 13.63 8.81 17.96
N SER A 51 14.41 9.90 17.91
CA SER A 51 15.47 10.21 18.88
C SER A 51 15.04 11.23 19.95
N GLY A 52 13.74 11.52 20.05
CA GLY A 52 13.15 12.34 21.11
C GLY A 52 13.01 13.83 20.80
N GLU A 53 13.31 14.27 19.58
CA GLU A 53 12.93 15.63 19.17
C GLU A 53 11.41 15.77 19.10
N THR A 54 10.91 17.00 19.13
CA THR A 54 9.47 17.29 19.11
C THR A 54 9.14 18.31 18.04
N LEU A 55 7.91 18.23 17.50
CA LEU A 55 7.42 19.24 16.56
C LEU A 55 7.37 20.62 17.25
N PRO A 56 8.01 21.65 16.67
CA PRO A 56 7.84 23.03 17.13
C PRO A 56 6.37 23.43 17.13
N ASP A 57 5.98 24.28 18.09
CA ASP A 57 4.59 24.72 18.25
C ASP A 57 4.03 25.37 16.99
N GLU A 58 4.85 26.10 16.24
CA GLU A 58 4.45 26.71 14.97
C GLU A 58 4.05 25.67 13.91
N ILE A 59 4.77 24.54 13.84
CA ILE A 59 4.50 23.44 12.92
C ILE A 59 3.26 22.68 13.37
N ARG A 60 3.13 22.41 14.67
CA ARG A 60 1.92 21.77 15.22
C ARG A 60 0.67 22.60 14.91
N LYS A 61 0.73 23.92 15.10
CA LYS A 61 -0.37 24.84 14.77
C LYS A 61 -0.66 24.81 13.27
N ALA A 62 0.37 24.94 12.43
CA ALA A 62 0.24 24.92 10.98
C ALA A 62 -0.42 23.63 10.45
N LEU A 63 -0.04 22.46 10.99
CA LEU A 63 -0.65 21.17 10.64
C LEU A 63 -2.16 21.14 10.90
N THR A 64 -2.62 21.81 11.94
CA THR A 64 -4.04 21.83 12.35
C THR A 64 -4.85 23.05 11.88
N ASP A 65 -4.21 24.01 11.22
CA ASP A 65 -4.84 25.23 10.72
C ASP A 65 -5.22 25.06 9.24
N ASP A 66 -6.51 24.99 8.95
CA ASP A 66 -7.01 24.79 7.58
C ASP A 66 -6.71 25.97 6.63
N ASN A 67 -6.27 27.12 7.16
CA ASN A 67 -5.82 28.25 6.35
C ASN A 67 -4.37 28.10 5.87
N VAL A 68 -3.62 27.14 6.41
CA VAL A 68 -2.28 26.78 5.92
C VAL A 68 -2.42 25.62 4.95
N THR A 69 -1.95 25.79 3.72
CA THR A 69 -1.92 24.71 2.73
C THR A 69 -0.74 23.77 3.02
N LYS A 70 -1.01 22.48 3.17
CA LYS A 70 0.01 21.44 3.31
C LYS A 70 0.23 20.78 1.96
N TRP A 71 1.48 20.61 1.58
CA TRP A 71 1.90 19.87 0.40
C TRP A 71 2.66 18.62 0.83
N ALA A 72 2.35 17.50 0.21
CA ALA A 72 3.10 16.26 0.31
C ALA A 72 2.93 15.43 -0.97
N HIS A 73 3.92 14.58 -1.28
CA HIS A 73 3.83 13.64 -2.39
C HIS A 73 3.15 12.37 -1.92
N ASN A 74 1.94 12.09 -2.43
CA ASN A 74 1.02 11.11 -1.86
C ASN A 74 0.39 11.53 -0.50
N ALA A 75 0.00 12.81 -0.40
CA ALA A 75 -0.52 13.49 0.80
C ALA A 75 -1.54 12.75 1.68
N GLN A 76 -2.28 11.76 1.15
CA GLN A 76 -3.12 10.89 1.98
C GLN A 76 -2.29 10.18 3.06
N PHE A 77 -1.09 9.70 2.69
CA PHE A 77 -0.21 8.98 3.59
C PHE A 77 0.20 9.85 4.77
N GLU A 78 0.77 11.02 4.50
CA GLU A 78 1.25 11.97 5.49
C GLU A 78 0.09 12.42 6.40
N ARG A 79 -1.06 12.79 5.80
CA ARG A 79 -2.23 13.27 6.54
C ARG A 79 -2.77 12.23 7.51
N VAL A 80 -2.91 10.98 7.09
CA VAL A 80 -3.46 9.89 7.94
C VAL A 80 -2.46 9.55 9.05
N CYS A 81 -1.19 9.38 8.72
CA CYS A 81 -0.12 9.10 9.69
C CYS A 81 0.04 10.22 10.71
N LEU A 82 0.01 11.49 10.29
CA LEU A 82 0.08 12.65 11.18
C LEU A 82 -1.18 12.83 12.01
N SER A 83 -2.36 12.47 11.48
CA SER A 83 -3.60 12.45 12.27
C SER A 83 -3.47 11.50 13.45
N ARG A 84 -2.88 10.31 13.22
CA ARG A 84 -2.59 9.35 14.26
C ARG A 84 -1.59 9.88 15.28
N TYR A 85 -0.46 10.42 14.81
CA TYR A 85 0.59 10.97 15.65
C TYR A 85 0.10 12.12 16.55
N LEU A 86 -0.76 13.00 16.01
CA LEU A 86 -1.32 14.13 16.76
C LEU A 86 -2.52 13.74 17.64
N GLY A 87 -3.06 12.52 17.48
CA GLY A 87 -4.30 12.10 18.13
C GLY A 87 -5.53 12.91 17.69
N LYS A 88 -5.46 13.56 16.52
CA LYS A 88 -6.51 14.44 15.97
C LYS A 88 -6.59 14.22 14.47
N ARG A 89 -7.81 14.01 13.96
CA ARG A 89 -8.05 13.94 12.52
C ARG A 89 -7.69 15.27 11.84
N LEU A 90 -6.86 15.19 10.81
CA LEU A 90 -6.53 16.31 9.93
C LEU A 90 -7.46 16.27 8.71
N GLU A 91 -8.21 17.35 8.53
CA GLU A 91 -9.18 17.45 7.43
C GLU A 91 -8.45 17.59 6.08
N PRO A 92 -8.95 16.98 5.00
CA PRO A 92 -8.28 16.97 3.70
C PRO A 92 -8.35 18.32 2.95
N VAL A 93 -9.23 19.24 3.35
CA VAL A 93 -9.49 20.50 2.63
C VAL A 93 -8.24 21.36 2.42
N SER A 94 -7.34 21.39 3.40
CA SER A 94 -6.11 22.18 3.35
C SER A 94 -4.90 21.41 2.81
N TRP A 95 -5.09 20.19 2.30
CA TRP A 95 -4.02 19.34 1.79
C TRP A 95 -4.01 19.32 0.27
N ARG A 96 -2.80 19.39 -0.29
CA ARG A 96 -2.54 19.32 -1.72
C ARG A 96 -1.49 18.25 -1.97
N CYS A 97 -1.64 17.55 -3.10
CA CYS A 97 -0.85 16.36 -3.39
C CYS A 97 -0.11 16.52 -4.72
N THR A 98 1.22 16.53 -4.67
CA THR A 98 2.01 16.63 -5.92
C THR A 98 1.86 15.39 -6.80
N MET A 99 1.58 14.21 -6.24
CA MET A 99 1.26 13.00 -7.04
C MET A 99 -0.05 13.17 -7.83
N VAL A 100 -1.08 13.77 -7.23
CA VAL A 100 -2.35 14.07 -7.93
C VAL A 100 -2.13 15.11 -9.03
N TRP A 101 -1.33 16.14 -8.75
CA TRP A 101 -0.95 17.13 -9.75
C TRP A 101 -0.19 16.50 -10.92
N SER A 102 0.75 15.60 -10.64
CA SER A 102 1.44 14.81 -11.66
C SER A 102 0.48 13.97 -12.49
N ALA A 103 -0.46 13.26 -11.85
CA ALA A 103 -1.46 12.45 -12.52
C ALA A 103 -2.34 13.28 -13.48
N TYR A 104 -2.78 14.46 -13.03
CA TYR A 104 -3.57 15.40 -13.84
C TYR A 104 -2.85 15.80 -15.14
N LEU A 105 -1.52 15.90 -15.10
CA LEU A 105 -0.68 16.27 -16.25
C LEU A 105 -0.16 15.06 -17.04
N GLY A 106 -0.60 13.84 -16.73
CA GLY A 106 -0.15 12.61 -17.38
C GLY A 106 1.31 12.25 -17.09
N LEU A 107 1.86 12.73 -15.97
CA LEU A 107 3.23 12.44 -15.53
C LEU A 107 3.29 11.13 -14.71
N PRO A 108 4.48 10.52 -14.57
CA PRO A 108 4.66 9.36 -13.70
C PRO A 108 4.24 9.65 -12.25
N LEU A 109 3.58 8.69 -11.60
CA LEU A 109 3.04 8.89 -10.24
C LEU A 109 4.11 8.89 -9.15
N SER A 110 5.30 8.34 -9.38
CA SER A 110 6.38 8.40 -8.40
C SER A 110 7.05 9.76 -8.40
N LEU A 111 7.52 10.21 -7.23
CA LEU A 111 8.26 11.46 -7.07
C LEU A 111 9.50 11.48 -7.99
N GLU A 112 10.27 10.39 -7.98
CA GLU A 112 11.44 10.19 -8.85
C GLU A 112 11.06 10.31 -10.33
N GLY A 113 10.02 9.60 -10.78
CA GLY A 113 9.59 9.63 -12.17
C GLY A 113 9.09 11.00 -12.60
N SER A 114 8.31 11.67 -11.76
CA SER A 114 7.89 13.06 -11.95
C SER A 114 9.08 14.02 -12.01
N ALA A 115 10.06 13.86 -11.13
CA ALA A 115 11.24 14.71 -11.08
C ALA A 115 12.12 14.57 -12.33
N ILE A 116 12.30 13.35 -12.83
CA ILE A 116 13.03 13.06 -14.08
C ILE A 116 12.35 13.76 -15.26
N VAL A 117 11.05 13.54 -15.45
CA VAL A 117 10.32 14.08 -16.61
C VAL A 117 10.25 15.61 -16.59
N THR A 118 10.12 16.20 -15.40
CA THR A 118 10.05 17.66 -15.26
C THR A 118 11.42 18.35 -15.25
N GLY A 119 12.52 17.59 -15.26
CA GLY A 119 13.87 18.12 -15.08
C GLY A 119 14.05 18.82 -13.72
N ALA A 120 13.31 18.36 -12.70
CA ALA A 120 13.47 18.76 -11.31
C ALA A 120 14.52 17.91 -10.57
N GLU A 121 14.91 16.77 -11.16
CA GLU A 121 15.94 15.89 -10.63
C GLU A 121 17.27 16.63 -10.45
N LYS A 122 17.83 16.58 -9.24
CA LYS A 122 19.18 17.07 -8.95
C LYS A 122 20.16 15.95 -8.59
N GLN A 123 19.69 14.79 -8.10
CA GLN A 123 20.51 13.64 -7.66
C GLN A 123 19.69 12.33 -7.68
N LYS A 124 20.38 11.18 -7.71
CA LYS A 124 19.76 9.84 -7.60
C LYS A 124 19.11 9.64 -6.23
N LEU A 125 17.81 9.35 -6.22
CA LEU A 125 17.02 8.98 -5.03
C LEU A 125 17.14 7.49 -4.65
N ALA A 126 18.04 6.74 -5.31
CA ALA A 126 18.06 5.27 -5.29
C ALA A 126 18.36 4.63 -3.91
N GLU A 127 18.94 5.36 -2.97
CA GLU A 127 19.32 4.85 -1.63
C GLU A 127 18.13 4.70 -0.67
N GLY A 128 17.00 5.37 -0.95
CA GLY A 128 15.84 5.43 -0.04
C GLY A 128 15.22 4.07 0.27
N LYS A 129 15.09 3.20 -0.74
CA LYS A 129 14.41 1.91 -0.58
C LYS A 129 15.08 0.99 0.45
N GLU A 130 16.40 1.01 0.54
CA GLU A 130 17.12 0.21 1.53
C GLU A 130 16.97 0.79 2.94
N LEU A 131 16.98 2.12 3.07
CA LEU A 131 16.82 2.82 4.35
C LEU A 131 15.39 2.64 4.90
N ILE A 132 14.36 2.85 4.08
CA ILE A 132 12.96 2.58 4.42
C ILE A 132 12.80 1.12 4.84
N ARG A 133 13.34 0.16 4.07
CA ARG A 133 13.25 -1.26 4.45
C ARG A 133 13.95 -1.55 5.79
N TYR A 134 15.02 -0.83 6.10
CA TYR A 134 15.79 -1.03 7.32
C TYR A 134 15.07 -0.46 8.55
N PHE A 135 14.56 0.77 8.50
CA PHE A 135 13.98 1.46 9.66
C PHE A 135 12.45 1.41 9.74
N SER A 136 11.75 1.33 8.62
CA SER A 136 10.28 1.43 8.54
C SER A 136 9.55 0.09 8.57
N VAL A 137 10.27 -1.03 8.46
CA VAL A 137 9.70 -2.39 8.34
C VAL A 137 10.32 -3.32 9.39
N PRO A 138 9.55 -4.25 9.99
CA PRO A 138 10.10 -5.27 10.88
C PRO A 138 11.22 -6.07 10.23
N CYS A 139 12.28 -6.33 10.99
CA CYS A 139 13.39 -7.16 10.53
C CYS A 139 13.24 -8.60 11.04
N LYS A 140 13.75 -9.57 10.27
CA LYS A 140 13.74 -10.96 10.72
C LYS A 140 14.80 -11.14 11.82
N PRO A 141 14.49 -11.86 12.92
CA PRO A 141 15.47 -12.16 13.94
C PRO A 141 16.54 -13.10 13.38
N THR A 142 17.80 -12.70 13.48
CA THR A 142 18.96 -13.47 13.03
C THR A 142 20.05 -13.44 14.09
N LYS A 143 21.02 -14.34 14.00
CA LYS A 143 22.21 -14.27 14.88
C LYS A 143 23.00 -12.97 14.68
N ALA A 144 23.09 -12.49 13.45
CA ALA A 144 23.88 -11.31 13.09
C ALA A 144 23.31 -9.99 13.63
N ASN A 145 21.98 -9.87 13.74
CA ASN A 145 21.33 -8.69 14.32
C ASN A 145 20.95 -8.86 15.80
N GLY A 146 21.46 -9.90 16.48
CA GLY A 146 21.18 -10.15 17.91
C GLY A 146 19.73 -10.57 18.20
N GLY A 147 19.01 -11.14 17.23
CA GLY A 147 17.62 -11.55 17.40
C GLY A 147 16.62 -10.40 17.39
N ARG A 148 17.03 -9.18 17.00
CA ARG A 148 16.15 -8.03 16.87
C ARG A 148 15.04 -8.29 15.84
N THR A 149 13.85 -7.76 16.13
CA THR A 149 12.68 -7.78 15.26
C THR A 149 12.35 -6.42 14.65
N ARG A 150 13.10 -5.38 15.05
CA ARG A 150 13.03 -4.01 14.54
C ARG A 150 14.42 -3.39 14.61
N ASN A 151 14.75 -2.51 13.66
CA ASN A 151 15.93 -1.65 13.77
C ASN A 151 15.50 -0.25 14.26
N VAL A 152 16.24 0.29 15.22
CA VAL A 152 16.08 1.66 15.75
C VAL A 152 17.29 2.51 15.40
N PRO A 153 17.27 3.85 15.56
CA PRO A 153 18.37 4.73 15.18
C PRO A 153 19.74 4.29 15.73
N THR A 154 19.78 3.85 16.99
CA THR A 154 21.01 3.42 17.67
C THR A 154 21.63 2.13 17.12
N ASP A 155 20.87 1.33 16.36
CA ASP A 155 21.38 0.09 15.77
C ASP A 155 22.26 0.34 14.53
N ALA A 156 22.09 1.49 13.86
CA ALA A 156 22.89 1.89 12.71
C ALA A 156 22.92 3.43 12.55
N PRO A 157 23.67 4.15 13.42
CA PRO A 157 23.70 5.61 13.42
C PRO A 157 24.07 6.23 12.07
N ASP A 158 25.07 5.67 11.38
CA ASP A 158 25.47 6.16 10.06
C ASP A 158 24.33 6.04 9.03
N LYS A 159 23.58 4.93 9.06
CA LYS A 159 22.41 4.76 8.18
C LYS A 159 21.29 5.72 8.57
N TRP A 160 21.16 6.02 9.85
CA TRP A 160 20.17 6.96 10.35
C TRP A 160 20.42 8.39 9.85
N GLU A 161 21.69 8.84 9.85
CA GLU A 161 22.05 10.14 9.25
C GLU A 161 21.75 10.18 7.74
N HIS A 162 22.01 9.09 7.01
CA HIS A 162 21.60 9.01 5.61
C HIS A 162 20.08 9.03 5.44
N PHE A 163 19.32 8.47 6.38
CA PHE A 163 17.86 8.48 6.33
C PHE A 163 17.28 9.87 6.59
N LYS A 164 17.87 10.64 7.52
CA LYS A 164 17.56 12.08 7.68
C LYS A 164 17.86 12.89 6.43
N ALA A 165 19.02 12.67 5.81
CA ALA A 165 19.37 13.33 4.56
C ALA A 165 18.43 12.94 3.42
N TYR A 166 17.98 11.68 3.38
CA TYR A 166 16.98 11.19 2.42
C TYR A 166 15.64 11.91 2.58
N ASN A 167 15.07 11.93 3.79
CA ASN A 167 13.81 12.62 4.09
C ASN A 167 13.89 14.14 3.76
N ALA A 168 15.02 14.79 4.04
CA ALA A 168 15.23 16.17 3.62
C ALA A 168 15.18 16.35 2.09
N ARG A 169 15.85 15.46 1.35
CA ARG A 169 15.91 15.49 -0.12
C ARG A 169 14.55 15.24 -0.77
N ASP A 170 13.70 14.41 -0.17
CA ASP A 170 12.35 14.16 -0.71
C ASP A 170 11.48 15.43 -0.62
N VAL A 171 11.57 16.20 0.47
CA VAL A 171 10.92 17.53 0.56
C VAL A 171 11.49 18.50 -0.50
N GLU A 172 12.81 18.53 -0.69
CA GLU A 172 13.44 19.38 -1.72
C GLU A 172 13.00 19.00 -3.14
N ALA A 173 12.93 17.70 -3.42
CA ALA A 173 12.50 17.16 -4.70
C ALA A 173 11.01 17.46 -4.94
N GLU A 174 10.17 17.30 -3.92
CA GLU A 174 8.76 17.65 -3.99
C GLU A 174 8.58 19.13 -4.33
N MET A 175 9.25 20.03 -3.60
CA MET A 175 9.19 21.47 -3.88
C MET A 175 9.68 21.80 -5.29
N ALA A 176 10.74 21.13 -5.76
CA ALA A 176 11.25 21.33 -7.10
C ALA A 176 10.24 20.88 -8.17
N VAL A 177 9.57 19.73 -7.96
CA VAL A 177 8.48 19.26 -8.82
C VAL A 177 7.32 20.26 -8.77
N ALA A 178 6.80 20.60 -7.59
CA ALA A 178 5.70 21.55 -7.43
C ALA A 178 5.98 22.90 -8.12
N LYS A 179 7.21 23.40 -8.04
CA LYS A 179 7.63 24.60 -8.76
C LYS A 179 7.52 24.45 -10.28
N ARG A 180 7.87 23.28 -10.84
CA ARG A 180 7.68 23.00 -12.28
C ARG A 180 6.21 22.91 -12.63
N LEU A 181 5.42 22.20 -11.83
CA LEU A 181 3.99 21.99 -12.05
C LEU A 181 3.17 23.27 -11.91
N SER A 182 3.62 24.25 -11.13
CA SER A 182 2.93 25.52 -10.90
C SER A 182 2.57 26.31 -12.16
N LYS A 183 3.23 26.03 -13.29
CA LYS A 183 2.91 26.59 -14.61
C LYS A 183 1.61 26.02 -15.21
N PHE A 184 1.13 24.90 -14.70
CA PHE A 184 -0.03 24.15 -15.17
C PHE A 184 -0.92 23.77 -13.98
N PRO A 185 -1.57 24.74 -13.31
CA PRO A 185 -2.34 24.49 -12.10
C PRO A 185 -3.47 23.49 -12.34
N VAL A 186 -3.67 22.60 -11.37
CA VAL A 186 -4.88 21.76 -11.30
C VAL A 186 -6.09 22.67 -11.03
N PRO A 187 -7.20 22.53 -11.79
CA PRO A 187 -8.43 23.26 -11.53
C PRO A 187 -8.96 23.04 -10.11
N GLU A 188 -9.59 24.04 -9.52
CA GLU A 188 -10.09 23.94 -8.13
C GLU A 188 -11.15 22.84 -7.98
N ASP A 189 -11.99 22.61 -9.00
CA ASP A 189 -12.98 21.54 -8.99
C ASP A 189 -12.34 20.14 -8.86
N GLU A 190 -11.13 19.94 -9.41
CA GLU A 190 -10.39 18.68 -9.24
C GLU A 190 -9.80 18.55 -7.83
N TRP A 191 -9.44 19.66 -7.19
CA TRP A 191 -9.07 19.64 -5.78
C TRP A 191 -10.26 19.34 -4.88
N GLN A 192 -11.46 19.81 -5.22
CA GLN A 192 -12.69 19.44 -4.53
C GLN A 192 -13.00 17.95 -4.68
N ASN A 193 -12.80 17.39 -5.89
CA ASN A 193 -12.91 15.94 -6.12
C ASN A 193 -11.90 15.16 -5.27
N TYR A 194 -10.64 15.62 -5.19
CA TYR A 194 -9.64 15.04 -4.31
C TYR A 194 -10.09 15.08 -2.84
N THR A 195 -10.54 16.23 -2.34
CA THR A 195 -11.06 16.35 -0.97
C THR A 195 -12.21 15.37 -0.70
N LEU A 196 -13.17 15.27 -1.62
CA LEU A 196 -14.29 14.33 -1.50
C LEU A 196 -13.84 12.86 -1.48
N ASP A 197 -12.91 12.48 -2.35
CA ASP A 197 -12.29 11.14 -2.33
C ASP A 197 -11.65 10.84 -0.96
N GLN A 198 -10.91 11.80 -0.41
CA GLN A 198 -10.28 11.65 0.90
C GLN A 198 -11.31 11.51 2.03
N GLU A 199 -12.42 12.26 1.99
CA GLU A 199 -13.51 12.14 2.96
C GLU A 199 -14.24 10.79 2.86
N ILE A 200 -14.44 10.27 1.65
CA ILE A 200 -15.02 8.94 1.43
C ILE A 200 -14.10 7.86 2.01
N ASN A 201 -12.79 7.95 1.74
CA ASN A 201 -11.81 7.01 2.26
C ASN A 201 -11.71 7.06 3.80
N ASP A 202 -11.72 8.26 4.38
CA ASP A 202 -11.71 8.44 5.84
C ASP A 202 -12.97 7.85 6.51
N ARG A 203 -14.13 7.94 5.84
CA ARG A 203 -15.39 7.37 6.35
C ARG A 203 -15.39 5.85 6.29
N GLY A 204 -14.79 5.28 5.25
CA GLY A 204 -14.81 3.86 4.97
C GLY A 204 -16.21 3.30 4.70
N ILE A 205 -16.31 1.97 4.68
CA ILE A 205 -17.57 1.24 4.53
C ILE A 205 -17.71 0.23 5.66
N ARG A 206 -18.89 0.19 6.29
CA ARG A 206 -19.20 -0.82 7.31
C ARG A 206 -19.54 -2.14 6.66
N LEU A 207 -18.90 -3.21 7.12
CA LEU A 207 -19.15 -4.57 6.67
C LEU A 207 -19.95 -5.34 7.72
N ASP A 208 -20.92 -6.15 7.28
CA ASP A 208 -21.56 -7.15 8.14
C ASP A 208 -20.59 -8.31 8.34
N MET A 209 -19.88 -8.27 9.48
CA MET A 209 -18.85 -9.26 9.79
C MET A 209 -19.43 -10.67 10.02
N ASP A 210 -20.69 -10.80 10.41
CA ASP A 210 -21.32 -12.11 10.58
C ASP A 210 -21.67 -12.74 9.24
N LEU A 211 -22.19 -11.94 8.30
CA LEU A 211 -22.37 -12.39 6.92
C LEU A 211 -21.03 -12.80 6.31
N VAL A 212 -19.99 -11.99 6.48
CA VAL A 212 -18.64 -12.25 5.97
C VAL A 212 -18.06 -13.56 6.53
N ARG A 213 -18.12 -13.77 7.85
CA ARG A 213 -17.63 -15.01 8.48
C ARG A 213 -18.41 -16.24 8.02
N LYS A 214 -19.74 -16.13 7.91
CA LYS A 214 -20.59 -17.23 7.42
C LYS A 214 -20.29 -17.55 5.96
N ALA A 215 -20.11 -16.54 5.11
CA ALA A 215 -19.75 -16.73 3.71
C ALA A 215 -18.39 -17.45 3.55
N ILE A 216 -17.39 -17.08 4.36
CA ILE A 216 -16.09 -17.77 4.39
C ILE A 216 -16.26 -19.23 4.80
N ARG A 217 -17.01 -19.51 5.87
CA ARG A 217 -17.25 -20.88 6.32
C ARG A 217 -17.96 -21.74 5.27
N CYS A 218 -18.93 -21.16 4.54
CA CYS A 218 -19.59 -21.85 3.44
C CYS A 218 -18.63 -22.19 2.30
N ASP A 219 -17.71 -21.28 1.96
CA ASP A 219 -16.68 -21.49 0.95
C ASP A 219 -15.67 -22.55 1.38
N GLU A 220 -15.18 -22.51 2.62
CA GLU A 220 -14.28 -23.53 3.17
C GLU A 220 -14.90 -24.92 3.05
N ARG A 221 -16.17 -25.08 3.48
CA ARG A 221 -16.89 -26.36 3.35
C ARG A 221 -17.02 -26.81 1.90
N SER A 222 -17.43 -25.90 1.01
CA SER A 222 -17.56 -26.21 -0.41
C SER A 222 -16.21 -26.60 -1.03
N ARG A 223 -15.11 -25.92 -0.67
CA ARG A 223 -13.76 -26.24 -1.15
C ARG A 223 -13.28 -27.59 -0.65
N GLU A 224 -13.59 -27.95 0.59
CA GLU A 224 -13.29 -29.28 1.15
C GLU A 224 -14.05 -30.38 0.40
N GLU A 225 -15.36 -30.20 0.17
CA GLU A 225 -16.21 -31.13 -0.58
C GLU A 225 -15.71 -31.31 -2.01
N LEU A 226 -15.45 -30.21 -2.73
CA LEU A 226 -14.94 -30.24 -4.10
C LEU A 226 -13.52 -30.83 -4.20
N THR A 227 -12.65 -30.52 -3.24
CA THR A 227 -11.29 -31.10 -3.22
C THR A 227 -11.34 -32.59 -2.96
N ARG A 228 -12.27 -33.08 -2.13
CA ARG A 228 -12.47 -34.50 -1.89
C ARG A 228 -12.98 -35.21 -3.13
N ALA A 229 -14.03 -34.71 -3.77
CA ALA A 229 -14.56 -35.27 -5.01
C ALA A 229 -13.47 -35.32 -6.11
N MET A 230 -12.68 -34.26 -6.23
CA MET A 230 -11.55 -34.24 -7.16
C MET A 230 -10.46 -35.27 -6.83
N ARG A 231 -10.16 -35.51 -5.55
CA ARG A 231 -9.22 -36.56 -5.14
C ARG A 231 -9.76 -37.95 -5.48
N GLU A 232 -11.04 -38.21 -5.21
CA GLU A 232 -11.69 -39.48 -5.52
C GLU A 232 -11.70 -39.76 -7.04
N LEU A 233 -11.85 -38.74 -7.88
CA LEU A 233 -11.86 -38.90 -9.34
C LEU A 233 -10.46 -38.99 -9.97
N THR A 234 -9.45 -38.35 -9.36
CA THR A 234 -8.14 -38.16 -10.02
C THR A 234 -6.95 -38.80 -9.31
N ASP A 235 -7.10 -39.22 -8.05
CA ASP A 235 -6.03 -39.69 -7.16
C ASP A 235 -4.86 -38.69 -7.00
N LEU A 236 -5.08 -37.40 -7.32
CA LEU A 236 -4.05 -36.37 -7.20
C LEU A 236 -3.86 -35.92 -5.76
N GLU A 237 -2.60 -35.85 -5.31
CA GLU A 237 -2.23 -35.32 -3.99
C GLU A 237 -2.75 -33.87 -3.80
N ASN A 238 -2.57 -33.03 -4.84
CA ASN A 238 -3.04 -31.66 -4.88
C ASN A 238 -3.82 -31.37 -6.18
N PRO A 239 -5.14 -31.59 -6.21
CA PRO A 239 -5.96 -31.33 -7.39
C PRO A 239 -5.99 -29.87 -7.83
N ASN A 240 -5.58 -28.93 -6.97
CA ASN A 240 -5.47 -27.51 -7.31
C ASN A 240 -4.20 -27.18 -8.10
N SER A 241 -3.18 -28.05 -8.07
CA SER A 241 -1.95 -27.85 -8.85
C SER A 241 -2.26 -27.88 -10.34
N ILE A 242 -1.89 -26.80 -11.05
CA ILE A 242 -2.03 -26.73 -12.52
C ILE A 242 -1.19 -27.82 -13.16
N THR A 243 0.05 -27.99 -12.71
CA THR A 243 0.98 -28.98 -13.27
C THR A 243 0.44 -30.40 -13.10
N GLN A 244 0.02 -30.79 -11.89
CA GLN A 244 -0.49 -32.15 -11.65
C GLN A 244 -1.75 -32.43 -12.48
N MET A 245 -2.65 -31.45 -12.58
CA MET A 245 -3.88 -31.60 -13.35
C MET A 245 -3.63 -31.73 -14.86
N LYS A 246 -2.74 -30.90 -15.44
CA LYS A 246 -2.38 -31.02 -16.86
C LYS A 246 -1.82 -32.41 -17.16
N SER A 247 -0.90 -32.90 -16.30
CA SER A 247 -0.34 -34.24 -16.45
C SER A 247 -1.38 -35.34 -16.33
N TRP A 248 -2.36 -35.21 -15.44
CA TRP A 248 -3.45 -36.17 -15.30
C TRP A 248 -4.38 -36.17 -16.52
N LEU A 249 -4.80 -34.99 -16.99
CA LEU A 249 -5.64 -34.86 -18.20
C LEU A 249 -4.96 -35.48 -19.42
N ALA A 250 -3.67 -35.20 -19.64
CA ALA A 250 -2.90 -35.75 -20.75
C ALA A 250 -2.84 -37.29 -20.70
N LYS A 251 -2.63 -37.88 -19.51
CA LYS A 251 -2.67 -39.35 -19.31
C LYS A 251 -4.03 -39.97 -19.63
N ASN A 252 -5.10 -39.20 -19.49
CA ASN A 252 -6.47 -39.63 -19.78
C ASN A 252 -6.96 -39.18 -21.18
N GLY A 253 -6.05 -38.72 -22.05
CA GLY A 253 -6.36 -38.44 -23.46
C GLY A 253 -6.78 -37.01 -23.77
N LEU A 254 -6.59 -36.05 -22.85
CA LEU A 254 -6.88 -34.63 -23.07
C LEU A 254 -5.63 -33.78 -22.81
N ASP A 255 -4.93 -33.41 -23.87
CA ASP A 255 -3.80 -32.47 -23.78
C ASP A 255 -4.27 -31.02 -23.82
N THR A 256 -3.61 -30.15 -23.06
CA THR A 256 -3.91 -28.72 -23.00
C THR A 256 -2.71 -27.93 -22.50
N ASP A 257 -2.52 -26.71 -23.01
CA ASP A 257 -1.47 -25.81 -22.54
C ASP A 257 -1.86 -25.03 -21.29
N THR A 258 -3.16 -24.82 -21.07
CA THR A 258 -3.67 -23.94 -20.02
C THR A 258 -4.99 -24.43 -19.43
N LEU A 259 -5.15 -24.18 -18.14
CA LEU A 259 -6.39 -24.44 -17.40
C LEU A 259 -7.05 -23.13 -16.95
N GLY A 260 -6.82 -22.05 -17.71
CA GLY A 260 -7.52 -20.78 -17.54
C GLY A 260 -9.02 -20.90 -17.86
N LYS A 261 -9.83 -20.02 -17.28
CA LYS A 261 -11.31 -20.05 -17.39
C LYS A 261 -11.84 -20.08 -18.82
N ALA A 262 -11.16 -19.43 -19.77
CA ALA A 262 -11.55 -19.48 -21.19
C ALA A 262 -11.26 -20.86 -21.80
N ALA A 263 -10.05 -21.39 -21.60
CA ALA A 263 -9.64 -22.69 -22.13
C ALA A 263 -10.48 -23.84 -21.55
N VAL A 264 -10.74 -23.84 -20.23
CA VAL A 264 -11.57 -24.87 -19.60
C VAL A 264 -12.99 -24.90 -20.19
N ARG A 265 -13.57 -23.72 -20.51
CA ARG A 265 -14.90 -23.65 -21.14
C ARG A 265 -14.93 -24.24 -22.56
N GLU A 266 -13.85 -24.09 -23.32
CA GLU A 266 -13.76 -24.73 -24.64
C GLU A 266 -13.53 -26.23 -24.52
N LEU A 267 -12.65 -26.67 -23.61
CA LEU A 267 -12.41 -28.09 -23.34
C LEU A 267 -13.68 -28.82 -22.91
N LEU A 268 -14.52 -28.20 -22.08
CA LEU A 268 -15.79 -28.78 -21.62
C LEU A 268 -16.78 -29.10 -22.76
N LYS A 269 -16.64 -28.49 -23.95
CA LYS A 269 -17.53 -28.78 -25.10
C LYS A 269 -17.19 -30.10 -25.78
N THR A 270 -15.94 -30.53 -25.70
CA THR A 270 -15.41 -31.69 -26.43
C THR A 270 -14.84 -32.77 -25.52
N ALA A 271 -14.72 -32.51 -24.22
CA ALA A 271 -14.21 -33.45 -23.25
C ALA A 271 -15.17 -34.65 -23.07
N PRO A 272 -14.64 -35.88 -23.00
CA PRO A 272 -15.38 -37.04 -22.51
C PRO A 272 -16.01 -36.76 -21.14
N GLU A 273 -17.15 -37.37 -20.84
CA GLU A 273 -17.97 -37.09 -19.66
C GLU A 273 -17.17 -37.13 -18.34
N ASN A 274 -16.33 -38.15 -18.16
CA ASN A 274 -15.46 -38.32 -16.99
C ASN A 274 -14.43 -37.19 -16.83
N LEU A 275 -13.91 -36.64 -17.93
CA LEU A 275 -12.99 -35.50 -17.90
C LEU A 275 -13.72 -34.17 -17.76
N GLY A 276 -14.94 -34.09 -18.32
CA GLY A 276 -15.83 -32.95 -18.17
C GLY A 276 -16.18 -32.67 -16.71
N GLU A 277 -16.49 -33.72 -15.94
CA GLU A 277 -16.76 -33.60 -14.50
C GLU A 277 -15.56 -33.03 -13.73
N VAL A 278 -14.35 -33.57 -13.97
CA VAL A 278 -13.11 -33.08 -13.34
C VAL A 278 -12.81 -31.63 -13.72
N LEU A 279 -13.01 -31.25 -14.99
CA LEU A 279 -12.81 -29.88 -15.47
C LEU A 279 -13.82 -28.91 -14.83
N ALA A 280 -15.08 -29.32 -14.66
CA ALA A 280 -16.12 -28.53 -14.01
C ALA A 280 -15.83 -28.32 -12.51
N LEU A 281 -15.50 -29.39 -11.79
CA LEU A 281 -15.12 -29.32 -10.36
C LEU A 281 -13.89 -28.43 -10.15
N ARG A 282 -12.90 -28.52 -11.04
CA ARG A 282 -11.73 -27.62 -11.02
C ARG A 282 -12.13 -26.16 -11.23
N GLN A 283 -13.05 -25.88 -12.15
CA GLN A 283 -13.52 -24.53 -12.40
C GLN A 283 -14.20 -23.94 -11.16
N ASP A 284 -14.93 -24.75 -10.41
CA ASP A 284 -15.55 -24.36 -9.16
C ASP A 284 -14.52 -24.10 -8.04
N LEU A 285 -13.50 -24.95 -7.90
CA LEU A 285 -12.38 -24.74 -6.95
C LEU A 285 -11.56 -23.47 -7.25
N ALA A 286 -11.51 -23.07 -8.52
CA ALA A 286 -10.77 -21.89 -8.98
C ALA A 286 -11.54 -20.57 -8.78
N LYS A 287 -12.78 -20.60 -8.29
CA LYS A 287 -13.55 -19.37 -8.02
C LYS A 287 -12.82 -18.49 -6.99
N SER A 288 -12.75 -17.19 -7.30
CA SER A 288 -12.08 -16.18 -6.48
C SER A 288 -13.06 -15.29 -5.70
N SER A 289 -14.36 -15.56 -5.76
CA SER A 289 -15.43 -14.73 -5.17
C SER A 289 -15.19 -14.45 -3.69
N VAL A 290 -14.66 -15.42 -2.94
CA VAL A 290 -14.45 -15.31 -1.50
C VAL A 290 -13.11 -14.67 -1.11
N LYS A 291 -12.16 -14.55 -2.04
CA LYS A 291 -10.93 -13.76 -1.83
C LYS A 291 -11.23 -12.29 -1.52
N LYS A 292 -12.36 -11.77 -1.99
CA LYS A 292 -12.82 -10.41 -1.68
C LYS A 292 -13.23 -10.27 -0.20
N TYR A 293 -13.89 -11.28 0.37
CA TYR A 293 -14.27 -11.29 1.78
C TYR A 293 -13.03 -11.41 2.69
N THR A 294 -12.10 -12.30 2.37
CA THR A 294 -10.86 -12.45 3.14
C THR A 294 -9.92 -11.24 3.01
N GLY A 295 -9.95 -10.52 1.88
CA GLY A 295 -9.29 -9.22 1.71
C GLY A 295 -9.94 -8.11 2.55
N GLY A 296 -11.28 -8.01 2.54
CA GLY A 296 -12.02 -7.00 3.31
C GLY A 296 -11.81 -7.11 4.83
N ILE A 297 -11.69 -8.32 5.37
CA ILE A 297 -11.40 -8.55 6.81
C ILE A 297 -10.02 -8.02 7.23
N LYS A 298 -9.06 -7.90 6.29
CA LYS A 298 -7.74 -7.34 6.58
C LYS A 298 -7.74 -5.80 6.66
N GLY A 299 -8.87 -5.14 6.33
CA GLY A 299 -9.06 -3.69 6.37
C GLY A 299 -9.91 -3.16 7.54
N THR A 300 -10.82 -3.93 8.14
CA THR A 300 -11.71 -3.50 9.24
C THR A 300 -11.09 -3.55 10.65
N PRO A 301 -10.86 -2.46 11.39
CA PRO A 301 -10.51 -2.56 12.82
C PRO A 301 -11.61 -3.35 13.58
N TYR A 302 -11.19 -4.16 14.56
CA TYR A 302 -12.09 -5.01 15.36
C TYR A 302 -13.01 -4.20 16.27
#